data_AF-A0A843CL35-F1
#
_entry.id   AF-A0A843CL35-F1
#
_cell.length_a   1.000
_cell.length_b   1.000
_cell.length_c   1.000
_cell.angle_alpha   90.00
_cell.angle_beta   90.00
_cell.angle_gamma   90.00
#
_symmetry.space_group_name_H-M   'P 1'
#
loop_
_entity.id
_entity.type
_entity.pdbx_description
1 polymer ?
#
loop_
_entity_poly.entity_id
_entity_poly.type
_entity_poly.pdbx_seq_one_letter_code
_entity_poly.pdbx_strand_id
1 'polypeptide(L)'
;MSYKSLKNWDRGSREPLLSKLTERVHHQEPLKERISQCIYKLRVQQNRLEGANLKTQQHDKSLFDKCVQAQMSKDTARSTMYANEIAEIRKMAKITMRSELALEQVVLRLETIQEFGDVAATMGPIAGVVSAIKNQVQGVIPQVGYELGEISDALNGVVME
;
A
#
# COMPACT_ATOMS: atom_id res chain seq x y z
N MET A 1 -71.02 -34.75 38.74
CA MET A 1 -70.21 -35.83 38.13
C MET A 1 -69.02 -35.21 37.42
N SER A 2 -67.85 -35.82 37.57
CA SER A 2 -66.65 -35.70 36.73
C SER A 2 -65.64 -34.55 36.96
N TYR A 3 -64.75 -34.83 37.92
CA TYR A 3 -63.30 -34.60 38.04
C TYR A 3 -62.64 -33.19 37.94
N LYS A 4 -62.07 -32.83 39.10
CA LYS A 4 -60.88 -31.97 39.31
C LYS A 4 -59.66 -32.54 38.57
N SER A 5 -58.78 -31.69 38.02
CA SER A 5 -57.46 -31.39 38.64
C SER A 5 -56.60 -30.46 37.77
N LEU A 6 -55.86 -29.61 38.48
CA LEU A 6 -54.89 -28.60 38.05
C LEU A 6 -53.65 -29.18 37.39
N LYS A 7 -53.02 -28.44 36.46
CA LYS A 7 -51.55 -28.25 36.44
C LYS A 7 -51.12 -27.05 35.58
N ASN A 8 -50.64 -26.00 36.24
CA ASN A 8 -49.83 -24.96 35.63
C ASN A 8 -48.54 -25.57 35.08
N TRP A 9 -48.07 -25.12 33.92
CA TRP A 9 -46.64 -25.04 33.65
C TRP A 9 -46.36 -23.96 32.59
N ASP A 10 -45.90 -22.82 33.08
CA ASP A 10 -45.13 -21.81 32.39
C ASP A 10 -44.11 -22.41 31.41
N ARG A 11 -44.20 -22.06 30.12
CA ARG A 11 -43.03 -22.02 29.24
C ARG A 11 -43.12 -20.79 28.36
N GLY A 12 -42.47 -19.74 28.86
CA GLY A 12 -42.15 -18.54 28.11
C GLY A 12 -41.48 -18.79 26.76
N SER A 13 -41.52 -17.71 25.99
CA SER A 13 -40.77 -17.44 24.77
C SER A 13 -39.50 -18.27 24.64
N ARG A 14 -39.48 -19.14 23.64
CA ARG A 14 -38.24 -19.53 22.98
C ARG A 14 -38.23 -18.93 21.60
N GLU A 15 -37.78 -17.69 21.53
CA GLU A 15 -37.07 -17.19 20.36
C GLU A 15 -36.05 -18.26 19.92
N PRO A 16 -35.93 -18.58 18.62
CA PRO A 16 -35.01 -19.60 18.17
C PRO A 16 -33.58 -19.17 18.54
N LEU A 17 -32.95 -19.93 19.44
CA LEU A 17 -31.58 -19.71 19.94
C LEU A 17 -30.49 -19.65 18.84
N LEU A 18 -30.85 -19.94 17.59
CA LEU A 18 -29.95 -19.92 16.45
C LEU A 18 -29.89 -18.57 15.71
N SER A 19 -30.85 -17.65 15.90
CA SER A 19 -30.81 -16.34 15.21
C SER A 19 -29.78 -15.37 15.81
N LYS A 20 -29.43 -15.53 17.08
CA LYS A 20 -28.42 -14.68 17.77
C LYS A 20 -26.98 -15.15 17.58
N LEU A 21 -26.76 -16.32 16.96
CA LEU A 21 -25.40 -16.83 16.70
C LEU A 21 -24.91 -16.48 15.28
N THR A 22 -25.82 -16.32 14.32
CA THR A 22 -25.49 -15.91 12.95
C THR A 22 -25.31 -14.40 12.77
N GLU A 23 -25.82 -13.57 13.70
CA GLU A 23 -25.61 -12.11 13.70
C GLU A 23 -24.20 -11.69 14.15
N ARG A 24 -23.39 -12.61 14.69
CA ARG A 24 -22.02 -12.34 15.16
C ARG A 24 -20.90 -12.86 14.26
N VAL A 25 -21.24 -13.39 13.08
CA VAL A 25 -20.23 -13.63 12.04
C VAL A 25 -20.06 -12.31 11.31
N HIS A 26 -19.12 -11.51 11.82
CA HIS A 26 -18.73 -10.22 11.28
C HIS A 26 -18.61 -10.27 9.75
N HIS A 27 -19.29 -9.33 9.10
CA HIS A 27 -19.25 -9.08 7.66
C HIS A 27 -17.92 -8.44 7.21
N GLN A 28 -16.81 -8.81 7.86
CA GLN A 28 -15.47 -8.34 7.51
C GLN A 28 -14.78 -9.43 6.70
N GLU A 29 -14.22 -9.05 5.55
CA GLU A 29 -13.36 -9.94 4.76
C GLU A 29 -12.29 -10.56 5.66
N PRO A 30 -12.03 -11.88 5.58
CA PRO A 30 -10.96 -12.53 6.32
C PRO A 30 -9.66 -11.72 6.22
N LEU A 31 -8.96 -11.54 7.33
CA LEU A 31 -7.68 -10.80 7.43
C LEU A 31 -6.73 -11.11 6.25
N LYS A 32 -6.66 -12.38 5.86
CA LYS A 32 -5.86 -12.87 4.74
C LYS A 32 -6.25 -12.24 3.39
N GLU A 33 -7.53 -12.04 3.14
CA GLU A 33 -8.04 -11.42 1.90
C GLU A 33 -7.67 -9.94 1.84
N ARG A 34 -7.82 -9.21 2.95
CA ARG A 34 -7.42 -7.79 3.04
C ARG A 34 -5.92 -7.61 2.83
N ILE A 35 -5.09 -8.48 3.42
CA ILE A 35 -3.64 -8.49 3.17
C ILE A 35 -3.35 -8.77 1.70
N SER A 36 -4.03 -9.75 1.08
CA SER A 36 -3.89 -10.08 -0.34
C SER A 36 -4.17 -8.87 -1.25
N GLN A 37 -5.26 -8.14 -0.95
CA GLN A 37 -5.62 -6.93 -1.68
C GLN A 37 -4.55 -5.84 -1.53
N CYS A 38 -4.01 -5.64 -0.32
CA CYS A 38 -2.92 -4.70 -0.08
C CYS A 38 -1.66 -5.09 -0.87
N ILE A 39 -1.26 -6.37 -0.85
CA ILE A 39 -0.11 -6.87 -1.61
C ILE A 39 -0.30 -6.60 -3.11
N TYR A 40 -1.47 -6.90 -3.66
CA TYR A 40 -1.77 -6.64 -5.07
C TYR A 40 -1.61 -5.15 -5.41
N LYS A 41 -2.23 -4.26 -4.63
CA LYS A 41 -2.14 -2.82 -4.85
C LYS A 41 -0.70 -2.31 -4.73
N LEU A 42 0.06 -2.79 -3.75
CA LEU A 42 1.48 -2.44 -3.57
C LEU A 42 2.34 -2.86 -4.76
N ARG A 43 2.13 -4.07 -5.29
CA ARG A 43 2.82 -4.54 -6.51
C ARG A 43 2.49 -3.67 -7.73
N VAL A 44 1.25 -3.22 -7.87
CA VAL A 44 0.89 -2.26 -8.94
C VAL A 44 1.68 -0.96 -8.80
N GLN A 45 1.80 -0.43 -7.59
CA GLN A 45 2.58 0.79 -7.35
C GLN A 45 4.08 0.57 -7.54
N GLN A 46 4.62 -0.58 -7.15
CA GLN A 46 6.01 -0.96 -7.41
C GLN A 46 6.32 -0.95 -8.91
N ASN A 47 5.49 -1.60 -9.75
CA ASN A 47 5.66 -1.59 -11.21
C ASN A 47 5.60 -0.17 -11.80
N ARG A 48 4.77 0.72 -11.22
CA ARG A 48 4.71 2.13 -11.64
C ARG A 48 6.00 2.88 -11.30
N LEU A 49 6.60 2.61 -10.14
CA LEU A 49 7.89 3.18 -9.76
C LEU A 49 9.01 2.66 -10.68
N GLU A 50 9.05 1.37 -10.99
CA GLU A 50 10.00 0.79 -11.94
C GLU A 50 9.89 1.48 -13.32
N GLY A 51 8.67 1.62 -13.84
CA GLY A 51 8.43 2.33 -15.10
C GLY A 51 8.85 3.80 -15.06
N ALA A 52 8.68 4.48 -13.92
CA ALA A 52 9.18 5.84 -13.74
C ALA A 52 10.71 5.89 -13.67
N ASN A 53 11.35 4.90 -13.04
CA ASN A 53 12.81 4.80 -12.95
C ASN A 53 13.42 4.68 -14.36
N LEU A 54 12.85 3.81 -15.21
CA LEU A 54 13.26 3.65 -16.61
C LEU A 54 13.12 4.95 -17.41
N LYS A 55 11.99 5.66 -17.28
CA LYS A 55 11.78 6.96 -17.94
C LYS A 55 12.81 8.01 -17.50
N THR A 56 13.13 8.03 -16.22
CA THR A 56 14.08 8.97 -15.64
C THR A 56 15.50 8.72 -16.18
N GLN A 57 15.90 7.45 -16.32
CA GLN A 57 17.18 7.07 -16.95
C GLN A 57 17.27 7.44 -18.43
N GLN A 58 16.20 7.20 -19.18
CA GLN A 58 16.14 7.59 -20.60
C GLN A 58 16.24 9.11 -20.77
N HIS A 59 15.57 9.87 -19.89
CA HIS A 59 15.61 11.32 -19.91
C HIS A 59 16.99 11.88 -19.52
N ASP A 60 17.63 11.32 -18.48
CA ASP A 60 19.02 11.66 -18.09
C ASP A 60 19.96 11.50 -19.28
N LYS A 61 19.91 10.34 -19.96
CA LYS A 61 20.75 10.07 -21.13
C LYS A 61 20.54 11.07 -22.25
N SER A 62 19.28 11.37 -22.58
CA SER A 62 18.95 12.34 -23.64
C SER A 62 19.46 13.75 -23.33
N LEU A 63 19.33 14.20 -22.08
CA LEU A 63 19.84 15.51 -21.66
C LEU A 63 21.35 15.55 -21.56
N PHE A 64 21.98 14.45 -21.15
CA PHE A 64 23.43 14.31 -21.15
C PHE A 64 24.00 14.50 -22.56
N ASP A 65 23.43 13.83 -23.56
CA ASP A 65 23.85 13.98 -24.95
C ASP A 65 23.72 15.45 -25.42
N LYS A 66 22.60 16.11 -25.11
CA LYS A 66 22.38 17.54 -25.41
C LYS A 66 23.37 18.46 -24.68
N CYS A 67 23.69 18.14 -23.43
CA CYS A 67 24.66 18.87 -22.63
C CYS A 67 26.05 18.80 -23.25
N VAL A 68 26.48 17.61 -23.70
CA VAL A 68 27.76 17.42 -24.39
C VAL A 68 27.81 18.22 -25.68
N GLN A 69 26.75 18.18 -26.50
CA GLN A 69 26.69 18.96 -27.75
C GLN A 69 26.77 20.47 -27.49
N ALA A 70 26.04 20.99 -26.51
CA ALA A 70 26.11 22.39 -26.11
C ALA A 70 27.50 22.78 -25.59
N GLN A 71 28.15 21.88 -24.85
CA GLN A 71 29.51 22.11 -24.37
C GLN A 71 30.52 22.15 -25.53
N MET A 72 30.39 21.26 -26.52
CA MET A 72 31.24 21.23 -27.72
C MET A 72 31.09 22.48 -28.59
N SER A 73 29.87 23.01 -28.70
CA SER A 73 29.60 24.26 -29.42
C SER A 73 29.95 25.52 -28.62
N LYS A 74 30.52 25.37 -27.41
CA LYS A 74 30.83 26.46 -26.47
C LYS A 74 29.60 27.29 -26.06
N ASP A 75 28.41 26.69 -26.14
CA ASP A 75 27.16 27.26 -25.67
C ASP A 75 27.01 26.98 -24.16
N THR A 76 27.69 27.80 -23.35
CA THR A 76 27.75 27.66 -21.89
C THR A 76 26.39 27.85 -21.22
N ALA A 77 25.50 28.66 -21.80
CA ALA A 77 24.17 28.88 -21.27
C ALA A 77 23.32 27.60 -21.36
N ARG A 78 23.29 26.95 -22.53
CA ARG A 78 22.55 25.69 -22.69
C ARG A 78 23.20 24.53 -21.96
N SER A 79 24.54 24.42 -21.94
CA SER A 79 25.20 23.33 -21.22
C SER A 79 24.94 23.41 -19.71
N THR A 80 24.98 24.62 -19.12
CA THR A 80 24.64 24.82 -17.70
C THR A 80 23.17 24.49 -17.41
N MET A 81 22.24 24.92 -18.27
CA MET A 81 20.82 24.62 -18.11
C MET A 81 20.56 23.10 -18.14
N TYR A 82 21.12 22.37 -19.11
CA TYR A 82 20.97 20.92 -19.19
C TYR A 82 21.60 20.20 -18.00
N ALA A 83 22.76 20.66 -17.51
CA ALA A 83 23.41 20.09 -16.33
C ALA A 83 22.55 20.23 -15.06
N ASN A 84 21.87 21.36 -14.87
CA ASN A 84 20.96 21.56 -13.75
C ASN A 84 19.76 20.60 -13.82
N GLU A 85 19.18 20.42 -15.01
CA GLU A 85 18.06 19.50 -15.20
C GLU A 85 18.48 18.04 -14.94
N ILE A 86 19.67 17.64 -15.40
CA ILE A 86 20.25 16.31 -15.09
C ILE A 86 20.35 16.09 -13.58
N ALA A 87 20.77 17.11 -12.81
CA ALA A 87 20.88 17.01 -11.35
C ALA A 87 19.51 16.74 -10.68
N GLU A 88 18.47 17.46 -11.10
CA GLU A 88 17.11 17.25 -10.58
C GLU A 88 16.53 15.89 -10.99
N ILE A 89 16.74 15.46 -12.23
CA ILE A 89 16.35 14.13 -12.71
C ILE A 89 17.00 13.02 -11.88
N ARG A 90 18.30 13.14 -11.58
CA ARG A 90 19.01 12.15 -10.74
C ARG A 90 18.50 12.13 -9.30
N LYS A 91 18.11 13.29 -8.76
CA LYS A 91 17.48 13.39 -7.44
C LYS A 91 16.13 12.66 -7.44
N MET A 92 15.31 12.86 -8.46
CA MET A 92 14.05 12.14 -8.65
C MET A 92 14.28 10.62 -8.80
N ALA A 93 15.23 10.20 -9.64
CA ALA A 93 15.57 8.79 -9.84
C ALA A 93 15.93 8.09 -8.51
N LYS A 94 16.74 8.76 -7.68
CA LYS A 94 17.15 8.25 -6.38
C LYS A 94 15.97 8.04 -5.43
N ILE A 95 15.00 8.96 -5.43
CA ILE A 95 13.78 8.84 -4.62
C ILE A 95 12.93 7.66 -5.12
N THR A 96 12.71 7.58 -6.44
CA THR A 96 11.91 6.51 -7.07
C THR A 96 12.51 5.13 -6.79
N MET A 97 13.81 4.95 -7.01
CA MET A 97 14.52 3.68 -6.78
C MET A 97 14.47 3.24 -5.31
N ARG A 98 14.67 4.17 -4.37
CA ARG A 98 14.58 3.85 -2.92
C ARG A 98 13.17 3.44 -2.53
N SER A 99 12.17 4.12 -3.08
CA SER A 99 10.76 3.85 -2.83
C SER A 99 10.34 2.48 -3.40
N GLU A 100 10.83 2.14 -4.59
CA GLU A 100 10.62 0.85 -5.25
C GLU A 100 11.12 -0.31 -4.38
N LEU A 101 12.38 -0.26 -3.93
CA LEU A 101 12.99 -1.26 -3.05
C LEU A 101 12.27 -1.36 -1.71
N ALA A 102 11.85 -0.23 -1.14
CA ALA A 102 11.12 -0.22 0.12
C ALA A 102 9.72 -0.83 -0.02
N LEU A 103 9.02 -0.61 -1.14
CA LEU A 103 7.74 -1.27 -1.43
C LEU A 103 7.93 -2.77 -1.63
N GLU A 104 8.98 -3.20 -2.33
CA GLU A 104 9.31 -4.61 -2.50
C GLU A 104 9.51 -5.30 -1.14
N GLN A 105 10.28 -4.67 -0.25
CA GLN A 105 10.48 -5.17 1.11
C GLN A 105 9.17 -5.26 1.90
N VAL A 106 8.28 -4.29 1.76
CA VAL A 106 6.94 -4.31 2.39
C VAL A 106 6.11 -5.47 1.85
N VAL A 107 6.09 -5.69 0.54
CA VAL A 107 5.36 -6.78 -0.10
C VAL A 107 5.82 -8.14 0.44
N LEU A 108 7.14 -8.40 0.45
CA LEU A 108 7.71 -9.66 0.96
C LEU A 108 7.33 -9.92 2.44
N ARG A 109 7.30 -8.87 3.26
CA ARG A 109 6.87 -8.98 4.66
C ARG A 109 5.38 -9.29 4.78
N LEU A 110 4.53 -8.64 3.99
CA LEU A 110 3.10 -8.91 3.99
C LEU A 110 2.79 -10.33 3.51
N GLU A 111 3.51 -10.84 2.51
CA GLU A 111 3.41 -12.24 2.06
C GLU A 111 3.77 -13.22 3.17
N THR A 112 4.86 -12.95 3.90
CA THR A 112 5.23 -13.76 5.08
C THR A 112 4.13 -13.75 6.14
N ILE A 113 3.53 -12.58 6.42
CA ILE A 113 2.45 -12.49 7.41
C ILE A 113 1.20 -13.23 6.93
N GLN A 114 0.89 -13.15 5.63
CA GLN A 114 -0.23 -13.84 5.01
C GLN A 114 -0.10 -15.37 5.09
N GLU A 115 1.12 -15.89 4.97
CA GLU A 115 1.42 -17.33 5.02
C GLU A 115 1.46 -17.87 6.45
N PHE A 116 2.04 -17.11 7.38
CA PHE A 116 2.37 -17.63 8.71
C PHE A 116 1.46 -17.16 9.84
N GLY A 117 0.63 -16.12 9.65
CA GLY A 117 -0.47 -15.70 10.55
C GLY A 117 -0.06 -15.15 11.94
N ASP A 118 0.84 -15.85 12.64
CA ASP A 118 1.35 -15.59 13.99
C ASP A 118 2.20 -14.32 14.10
N VAL A 119 2.50 -13.70 12.96
CA VAL A 119 3.34 -12.51 12.81
C VAL A 119 2.49 -11.22 12.67
N ALA A 120 1.16 -11.31 12.79
CA ALA A 120 0.26 -10.15 12.67
C ALA A 120 0.59 -9.00 13.64
N ALA A 121 1.12 -9.30 14.84
CA ALA A 121 1.59 -8.30 15.80
C ALA A 121 2.76 -7.42 15.28
N THR A 122 3.40 -7.78 14.16
CA THR A 122 4.47 -6.99 13.53
C THR A 122 3.99 -6.15 12.33
N MET A 123 2.68 -5.99 12.12
CA MET A 123 2.14 -5.19 11.01
C MET A 123 2.28 -3.68 11.20
N GLY A 124 2.31 -3.16 12.43
CA GLY A 124 2.41 -1.72 12.71
C GLY A 124 3.59 -1.02 12.01
N PRO A 125 4.82 -1.56 12.09
CA PRO A 125 5.97 -1.02 11.35
C PRO A 125 5.79 -1.00 9.83
N ILE A 126 4.95 -1.88 9.25
CA ILE A 126 4.75 -1.95 7.79
C ILE A 126 3.92 -0.76 7.31
N ALA A 127 2.82 -0.44 7.98
CA ALA A 127 2.01 0.73 7.64
C ALA A 127 2.83 2.04 7.75
N GLY A 128 3.71 2.14 8.76
CA GLY A 128 4.63 3.26 8.91
C GLY A 128 5.60 3.42 7.73
N VAL A 129 6.14 2.30 7.19
CA VAL A 129 7.01 2.33 6.01
C VAL A 129 6.22 2.77 4.77
N VAL A 130 5.00 2.25 4.54
CA VAL A 130 4.16 2.66 3.41
C VAL A 130 3.85 4.17 3.46
N SER A 131 3.53 4.70 4.64
CA SER A 131 3.30 6.14 4.85
C SER A 131 4.57 6.97 4.59
N ALA A 132 5.74 6.49 5.01
CA ALA A 132 7.01 7.16 4.71
C ALA A 132 7.31 7.19 3.20
N ILE A 133 7.03 6.09 2.50
CA ILE A 133 7.21 6.01 1.04
C ILE A 133 6.25 6.98 0.34
N LYS A 134 4.96 7.00 0.73
CA LYS A 134 3.97 7.96 0.24
C LYS A 134 4.52 9.39 0.27
N ASN A 135 5.05 9.84 1.41
CA ASN A 135 5.53 11.20 1.56
C ASN A 135 6.74 11.50 0.65
N GLN A 136 7.60 10.52 0.42
CA GLN A 136 8.75 10.67 -0.46
C GLN A 136 8.35 10.75 -1.93
N VAL A 137 7.41 9.90 -2.37
CA VAL A 137 7.00 9.85 -3.79
C VAL A 137 5.98 10.90 -4.16
N GLN A 138 5.23 11.50 -3.23
CA GLN A 138 4.20 12.49 -3.54
C GLN A 138 4.77 13.71 -4.30
N GLY A 139 6.02 14.10 -4.03
CA GLY A 139 6.70 15.19 -4.73
C GLY A 139 7.27 14.83 -6.11
N VAL A 140 7.30 13.55 -6.48
CA VAL A 140 7.91 13.04 -7.72
C VAL A 140 6.85 12.40 -8.62
N ILE A 141 6.01 11.54 -8.05
CA ILE A 141 4.95 10.77 -8.72
C ILE A 141 3.68 10.85 -7.85
N PRO A 142 2.90 11.94 -7.97
CA PRO A 142 1.74 12.19 -7.10
C PRO A 142 0.71 11.06 -7.09
N GLN A 143 0.47 10.42 -8.25
CA GLN A 143 -0.48 9.29 -8.34
C GLN A 143 -0.06 8.13 -7.43
N VAL A 144 1.22 7.77 -7.41
CA VAL A 144 1.70 6.68 -6.54
C VAL A 144 1.54 7.08 -5.08
N GLY A 145 1.84 8.34 -4.73
CA GLY A 145 1.64 8.84 -3.36
C GLY A 145 0.18 8.76 -2.89
N TYR A 146 -0.77 9.10 -3.76
CA TYR A 146 -2.20 8.99 -3.45
C TYR A 146 -2.60 7.54 -3.15
N GLU A 147 -2.26 6.60 -4.04
CA GLU A 147 -2.59 5.19 -3.92
C GLU A 147 -1.93 4.53 -2.69
N LEU A 148 -0.68 4.88 -2.40
CA LEU A 148 0.00 4.44 -1.19
C LEU A 148 -0.65 4.99 0.09
N GLY A 149 -1.32 6.14 0.01
CA GLY A 149 -2.16 6.65 1.10
C GLY A 149 -3.33 5.72 1.39
N GLU A 150 -4.11 5.37 0.37
CA GLU A 150 -5.23 4.44 0.53
C GLU A 150 -4.79 3.06 1.06
N ILE A 151 -3.63 2.56 0.61
CA ILE A 151 -3.06 1.31 1.10
C ILE A 151 -2.62 1.45 2.56
N SER A 152 -1.97 2.57 2.93
CA SER A 152 -1.55 2.81 4.31
C SER A 152 -2.75 2.83 5.25
N ASP A 153 -3.85 3.45 4.85
CA ASP A 153 -5.08 3.52 5.64
C ASP A 153 -5.72 2.13 5.79
N ALA A 154 -5.74 1.34 4.71
CA ALA A 154 -6.20 -0.05 4.74
C ALA A 154 -5.37 -0.93 5.69
N LEU A 155 -4.04 -0.80 5.67
CA LEU A 155 -3.13 -1.51 6.56
C LEU A 155 -3.30 -1.06 8.02
N ASN A 156 -3.49 0.23 8.29
CA ASN A 156 -3.75 0.72 9.64
C ASN A 156 -5.08 0.17 10.20
N GLY A 157 -6.11 0.09 9.37
CA GLY A 157 -7.38 -0.54 9.74
C GLY A 157 -7.28 -2.04 10.00
N VAL A 158 -6.21 -2.70 9.54
CA VAL A 158 -5.91 -4.10 9.90
C VAL A 158 -5.17 -4.19 11.24
N VAL A 159 -4.34 -3.20 11.57
CA VAL A 159 -3.55 -3.17 12.83
C VAL A 159 -4.39 -2.81 14.05
N MET A 160 -5.44 -2.01 13.88
CA MET A 160 -6.29 -1.54 14.99
C MET A 160 -7.40 -2.52 15.41
N GLU A 161 -7.62 -3.59 14.64
CA GLU A 161 -8.58 -4.66 14.94
C GLU A 161 -7.91 -5.84 15.66
#